data_AF-A0A0F9A435-F1
#
_entry.id   AF-A0A0F9A435-F1
#
_cell.length_a   1.000
_cell.length_b   1.000
_cell.length_c   1.000
_cell.angle_alpha   90.00
_cell.angle_beta   90.00
_cell.angle_gamma   90.00
#
_symmetry.space_group_name_H-M   'P 1'
#
loop_
_entity.id
_entity.type
_entity.pdbx_description
1 polymer ?
#
loop_
_entity_poly.entity_id
_entity_poly.type
_entity_poly.pdbx_seq_one_letter_code
_entity_poly.pdbx_strand_id
1 'polypeptide(L)'
;MDKDEIIKKIEAGDITLPLSGSLIQGSQSLFGLKTELQFGKLTMTSVFSQQKGETSVIDVQGGAQVSEYEIRVDEYDANRHFFISHSFKDNYDRALASLPIINTGVNITKIEVWVTNKTSNFENSRNILALMDLAEAQRNIYGTAYWSQTPGQTGEHPRNELNTQYNEMTTTYSGVRDLRQITALFAPLLPGFAPGQDYEKIENARKLSSREFTLHTKLGYISLNSALNSDEILAVAYEYTLNGKTYKVGELSSDGVAAPRTLLLKLLKGTNLTPNLPTWDLMMKNIYSIGAFQVNPDEFILDVLYSDDKTGTTINYLPEGDVKNQILIRILNLDNLNDQLDPVPDGRFDFISGITINPGNGRVIFPVREPFGSYLENKINDPVIAEKYVFNELYDSTKTVASQIAEKNKFIIAGSYKSSS
;
A
#
# COMPACT_ATOMS: atom_id res chain seq x y z
N MET A 1 54.36 35.23 21.86
CA MET A 1 53.32 36.24 22.06
C MET A 1 53.25 36.51 23.56
N ASP A 2 53.37 37.79 23.91
CA ASP A 2 53.67 38.27 25.26
C ASP A 2 52.56 37.96 26.26
N LYS A 3 52.94 37.78 27.53
CA LYS A 3 51.98 37.49 28.63
C LYS A 3 50.94 38.59 28.82
N ASP A 4 51.20 39.81 28.35
CA ASP A 4 50.38 41.01 28.58
C ASP A 4 49.44 41.37 27.42
N GLU A 5 49.36 40.57 26.35
CA GLU A 5 48.41 40.84 25.25
C GLU A 5 46.97 40.46 25.65
N ILE A 6 46.03 41.40 25.47
CA ILE A 6 44.60 41.20 25.74
C ILE A 6 43.99 40.18 24.76
N ILE A 7 44.45 40.18 23.51
CA ILE A 7 44.01 39.23 22.48
C ILE A 7 44.85 37.97 22.61
N LYS A 8 44.20 36.84 22.92
CA LYS A 8 44.87 35.54 23.02
C LYS A 8 44.74 34.72 21.75
N LYS A 9 43.61 34.82 21.05
CA LYS A 9 43.37 34.04 19.83
C LYS A 9 42.34 34.70 18.92
N ILE A 10 42.57 34.67 17.62
CA ILE A 10 41.57 34.99 16.59
C ILE A 10 41.60 33.86 15.57
N GLU A 11 40.47 33.21 15.34
CA GLU A 11 40.28 32.12 14.38
C GLU A 11 39.14 32.48 13.43
N ALA A 12 39.28 32.14 12.15
CA ALA A 12 38.26 32.34 11.13
C ALA A 12 38.17 31.11 10.23
N GLY A 13 36.96 30.69 9.89
CA GLY A 13 36.69 29.45 9.15
C GLY A 13 36.03 28.41 10.04
N ASP A 14 36.50 27.17 9.99
CA ASP A 14 35.99 26.11 10.86
C ASP A 14 36.55 26.29 12.28
N ILE A 15 35.66 26.59 13.22
CA ILE A 15 35.96 26.86 14.63
C ILE A 15 35.24 25.86 15.54
N THR A 16 35.88 25.56 16.66
CA THR A 16 35.35 24.67 17.72
C THR A 16 35.15 25.47 19.01
N LEU A 17 34.01 25.25 19.67
CA LEU A 17 33.71 25.83 20.99
C LEU A 17 33.22 24.73 21.95
N PRO A 18 34.13 23.93 22.52
CA PRO A 18 33.75 22.94 23.53
C PRO A 18 33.26 23.66 24.78
N LEU A 19 31.96 23.54 25.08
CA LEU A 19 31.37 23.98 26.34
C LEU A 19 31.34 22.80 27.31
N SER A 20 31.79 23.02 28.55
CA SER A 20 31.92 21.98 29.58
C SER A 20 30.64 21.73 30.39
N GLY A 21 29.52 22.38 30.05
CA GLY A 21 28.24 22.23 30.72
C GLY A 21 27.30 21.24 30.01
N SER A 22 26.50 20.50 30.77
CA SER A 22 25.50 19.56 30.22
C SER A 22 24.21 20.23 29.72
N LEU A 23 23.91 21.44 30.22
CA LEU A 23 22.70 22.21 29.88
C LEU A 23 22.80 23.00 28.57
N ILE A 24 24.02 23.34 28.15
CA ILE A 24 24.30 24.05 26.89
C ILE A 24 25.41 23.28 26.20
N GLN A 25 25.03 22.39 25.29
CA GLN A 25 25.99 21.65 24.48
C GLN A 25 26.46 22.55 23.33
N GLY A 26 27.75 22.91 23.33
CA GLY A 26 28.37 23.67 22.25
C GLY A 26 28.47 22.82 20.97
N SER A 27 28.22 23.42 19.81
CA SER A 27 28.42 22.73 18.52
C SER A 27 29.91 22.46 18.27
N GLN A 28 30.21 21.23 17.83
CA GLN A 28 31.57 20.74 17.58
C GLN A 28 32.17 21.29 16.27
N SER A 29 31.36 21.82 15.34
CA SER A 29 31.87 22.36 14.07
C SER A 29 31.00 23.53 13.61
N LEU A 30 31.58 24.73 13.64
CA LEU A 30 30.93 25.97 13.27
C LEU A 30 31.77 26.69 12.23
N PHE A 31 31.16 27.23 11.17
CA PHE A 31 31.86 28.12 10.26
C PHE A 31 31.65 29.56 10.72
N GLY A 32 32.71 30.25 11.12
CA GLY A 32 32.59 31.57 11.72
C GLY A 32 33.90 32.20 12.15
N LEU A 33 33.79 33.26 12.93
CA LEU A 33 34.88 33.99 13.54
C LEU A 33 34.83 33.80 15.06
N LYS A 34 35.97 33.40 15.64
CA LYS A 34 36.14 33.21 17.08
C LYS A 34 37.27 34.09 17.59
N THR A 35 37.01 34.80 18.68
CA THR A 35 37.99 35.66 19.35
C THR A 35 38.05 35.33 20.83
N GLU A 36 39.26 35.07 21.33
CA GLU A 36 39.54 34.85 22.76
C GLU A 36 40.32 36.04 23.32
N LEU A 37 39.73 36.70 24.30
CA LEU A 37 40.33 37.81 25.03
C LEU A 37 40.58 37.40 26.49
N GLN A 38 41.70 37.81 27.07
CA GLN A 38 42.02 37.53 28.47
C GLN A 38 42.35 38.83 29.20
N PHE A 39 41.51 39.17 30.18
CA PHE A 39 41.66 40.31 31.07
C PHE A 39 42.05 39.80 32.47
N GLY A 40 43.34 39.64 32.71
CA GLY A 40 43.85 39.06 33.95
C GLY A 40 43.38 37.61 34.14
N LYS A 41 42.49 37.38 35.12
CA LYS A 41 41.89 36.06 35.40
C LYS A 41 40.58 35.79 34.63
N LEU A 42 40.02 36.80 33.96
CA LEU A 42 38.80 36.66 33.18
C LEU A 42 39.16 36.31 31.73
N THR A 43 38.63 35.20 31.24
CA THR A 43 38.69 34.84 29.82
C THR A 43 37.33 35.07 29.19
N MET A 44 37.29 35.87 28.13
CA MET A 44 36.09 36.13 27.34
C MET A 44 36.28 35.58 25.93
N THR A 45 35.46 34.58 25.58
CA THR A 45 35.43 34.00 24.24
C THR A 45 34.17 34.47 23.52
N SER A 46 34.33 35.13 22.38
CA SER A 46 33.24 35.57 21.52
C SER A 46 33.25 34.77 20.22
N VAL A 47 32.08 34.30 19.79
CA VAL A 47 31.90 33.49 18.59
C VAL A 47 30.76 34.05 17.76
N PHE A 48 31.04 34.40 16.51
CA PHE A 48 30.05 34.72 15.48
C PHE A 48 30.11 33.63 14.43
N SER A 49 29.07 32.80 14.34
CA SER A 49 29.11 31.66 13.43
C SER A 49 27.75 31.34 12.82
N GLN A 50 27.78 30.71 11.65
CA GLN A 50 26.62 30.10 11.04
C GLN A 50 26.67 28.59 11.30
N GLN A 51 25.72 28.09 12.09
CA GLN A 51 25.57 26.65 12.30
C GLN A 51 25.02 26.01 11.03
N LYS A 52 25.81 25.13 10.41
CA LYS A 52 25.42 24.34 9.23
C LYS A 52 25.05 22.88 9.57
N GLY A 53 25.21 22.47 10.82
CA GLY A 53 24.93 21.11 11.29
C GLY A 53 23.61 21.02 12.07
N GLU A 54 22.78 20.05 11.72
CA GLU A 54 21.54 19.69 12.41
C GLU A 54 21.85 18.63 13.48
N THR A 55 21.40 18.84 14.71
CA THR A 55 21.59 17.88 15.80
C THR A 55 20.48 16.83 15.72
N SER A 56 20.83 15.59 15.36
CA SER A 56 19.90 14.46 15.44
C SER A 56 20.11 13.74 16.78
N VAL A 57 19.04 13.61 17.57
CA VAL A 57 19.05 12.83 18.81
C VAL A 57 18.63 11.40 18.45
N ILE A 58 19.49 10.42 18.75
CA ILE A 58 19.22 9.00 18.56
C ILE A 58 19.02 8.39 19.94
N ASP A 59 17.81 7.96 20.26
CA ASP A 59 17.53 7.23 21.49
C ASP A 59 17.89 5.74 21.32
N VAL A 60 18.87 5.29 22.09
CA VAL A 60 19.32 3.89 22.11
C VAL A 60 18.86 3.27 23.42
N GLN A 61 17.80 2.47 23.38
CA GLN A 61 17.31 1.70 24.53
C GLN A 61 17.68 0.22 24.39
N GLY A 62 18.37 -0.33 25.39
CA GLY A 62 18.70 -1.77 25.44
C GLY A 62 19.70 -2.27 24.39
N GLY A 63 20.47 -1.37 23.76
CA GLY A 63 21.52 -1.73 22.79
C GLY A 63 21.06 -1.86 21.33
N ALA A 64 19.77 -1.68 21.04
CA ALA A 64 19.23 -1.59 19.69
C ALA A 64 18.63 -0.20 19.46
N GLN A 65 18.78 0.34 18.25
CA GLN A 65 18.17 1.61 17.87
C GLN A 65 16.65 1.44 17.77
N VAL A 66 15.91 2.15 18.60
CA VAL A 66 14.45 2.26 18.50
C VAL A 66 14.14 3.41 17.55
N SER A 67 13.27 3.20 16.58
CA SER A 67 12.81 4.23 15.65
C SER A 67 11.30 4.39 15.78
N GLU A 68 10.86 5.62 16.01
CA GLU A 68 9.44 5.97 16.03
C GLU A 68 8.95 6.26 14.60
N TYR A 69 7.66 6.04 14.37
CA TYR A 69 7.01 6.35 13.11
C TYR A 69 5.60 6.87 13.36
N GLU A 70 5.15 7.76 12.48
CA GLU A 70 3.80 8.30 12.42
C GLU A 70 3.40 8.44 10.95
N ILE A 71 2.22 7.93 10.60
CA ILE A 71 1.71 7.88 9.22
C ILE A 71 0.24 8.23 9.25
N ARG A 72 -0.17 9.16 8.38
CA ARG A 72 -1.61 9.47 8.26
C ARG A 72 -2.29 8.43 7.39
N VAL A 73 -3.57 8.14 7.64
CA VAL A 73 -4.24 7.04 6.92
C VAL A 73 -4.47 7.31 5.43
N ASP A 74 -4.43 8.57 4.99
CA ASP A 74 -4.40 8.94 3.58
C ASP A 74 -3.05 8.68 2.90
N GLU A 75 -2.01 8.34 3.67
CA GLU A 75 -0.67 7.99 3.20
C GLU A 75 -0.48 6.49 2.92
N TYR A 76 -1.56 5.75 2.65
CA TYR A 76 -1.49 4.34 2.19
C TYR A 76 -0.53 4.16 0.98
N ASP A 77 0.08 2.98 0.85
CA ASP A 77 1.10 2.63 -0.16
C ASP A 77 0.47 2.46 -1.56
N ALA A 78 0.10 3.58 -2.17
CA ALA A 78 -0.66 3.65 -3.41
C ALA A 78 0.06 3.04 -4.63
N ASN A 79 -0.71 2.56 -5.60
CA ASN A 79 -0.23 2.03 -6.89
C ASN A 79 0.75 0.85 -6.81
N ARG A 80 0.73 0.07 -5.71
CA ARG A 80 1.58 -1.12 -5.53
C ARG A 80 0.83 -2.41 -5.26
N HIS A 81 -0.28 -2.33 -4.56
CA HIS A 81 -0.97 -3.48 -3.99
C HIS A 81 -2.30 -3.67 -4.70
N PHE A 82 -2.49 -4.82 -5.33
CA PHE A 82 -3.68 -5.07 -6.14
C PHE A 82 -4.24 -6.47 -5.90
N PHE A 83 -5.53 -6.56 -5.60
CA PHE A 83 -6.28 -7.81 -5.75
C PHE A 83 -6.28 -8.25 -7.21
N ILE A 84 -6.20 -9.55 -7.47
CA ILE A 84 -6.13 -10.09 -8.83
C ILE A 84 -7.51 -10.32 -9.48
N SER A 85 -8.60 -10.14 -8.71
CA SER A 85 -9.98 -10.06 -9.17
C SER A 85 -10.88 -9.50 -8.06
N HIS A 86 -12.10 -9.08 -8.41
CA HIS A 86 -13.07 -8.65 -7.39
C HIS A 86 -13.50 -9.80 -6.48
N SER A 87 -13.47 -11.04 -6.94
CA SER A 87 -13.74 -12.19 -6.08
C SER A 87 -12.76 -12.30 -4.91
N PHE A 88 -11.47 -12.05 -5.12
CA PHE A 88 -10.48 -12.05 -4.03
C PHE A 88 -10.66 -10.83 -3.11
N LYS A 89 -10.95 -9.66 -3.68
CA LYS A 89 -11.34 -8.46 -2.93
C LYS A 89 -12.52 -8.78 -2.00
N ASP A 90 -13.64 -9.26 -2.53
CA ASP A 90 -14.88 -9.47 -1.78
C ASP A 90 -14.78 -10.54 -0.68
N ASN A 91 -13.78 -11.44 -0.77
CA ASN A 91 -13.57 -12.49 0.21
C ASN A 91 -12.46 -12.17 1.24
N TYR A 92 -11.72 -11.07 1.08
CA TYR A 92 -10.56 -10.75 1.92
C TYR A 92 -10.90 -10.68 3.42
N ASP A 93 -11.88 -9.84 3.79
CA ASP A 93 -12.29 -9.63 5.19
C ASP A 93 -12.77 -10.94 5.84
N ARG A 94 -13.51 -11.76 5.08
CA ARG A 94 -14.02 -13.06 5.55
C ARG A 94 -12.89 -14.08 5.72
N ALA A 95 -11.91 -14.08 4.81
CA ALA A 95 -10.77 -14.98 4.87
C ALA A 95 -9.87 -14.68 6.09
N LEU A 96 -9.91 -13.46 6.62
CA LEU A 96 -9.10 -13.03 7.77
C LEU A 96 -9.90 -12.85 9.07
N ALA A 97 -11.15 -13.32 9.11
CA ALA A 97 -12.02 -13.19 10.28
C ALA A 97 -11.60 -14.02 11.51
N SER A 98 -10.61 -14.91 11.39
CA SER A 98 -10.15 -15.78 12.49
C SER A 98 -8.63 -15.89 12.51
N LEU A 99 -7.96 -14.76 12.72
CA LEU A 99 -6.50 -14.71 12.85
C LEU A 99 -6.00 -15.70 13.91
N PRO A 100 -4.83 -16.33 13.72
CA PRO A 100 -3.92 -16.18 12.57
C PRO A 100 -4.27 -17.06 11.35
N ILE A 101 -5.40 -17.76 11.38
CA ILE A 101 -5.79 -18.71 10.33
C ILE A 101 -6.46 -17.98 9.16
N ILE A 102 -5.99 -18.26 7.95
CA ILE A 102 -6.63 -17.76 6.71
C ILE A 102 -7.70 -18.75 6.27
N ASN A 103 -8.97 -18.36 6.43
CA ASN A 103 -10.17 -19.16 6.16
C ASN A 103 -10.51 -19.23 4.66
N THR A 104 -9.64 -19.87 3.87
CA THR A 104 -9.86 -20.08 2.44
C THR A 104 -9.26 -21.39 1.93
N GLY A 105 -9.96 -22.05 1.01
CA GLY A 105 -9.46 -23.21 0.26
C GLY A 105 -8.69 -22.83 -1.01
N VAL A 106 -8.51 -21.53 -1.29
CA VAL A 106 -7.79 -21.02 -2.45
C VAL A 106 -6.30 -21.29 -2.31
N ASN A 107 -5.69 -21.75 -3.40
CA ASN A 107 -4.24 -21.70 -3.58
C ASN A 107 -3.90 -21.36 -5.03
N ILE A 108 -3.31 -20.18 -5.26
CA ILE A 108 -2.83 -19.74 -6.56
C ILE A 108 -1.56 -20.51 -6.92
N THR A 109 -1.60 -21.24 -8.03
CA THR A 109 -0.55 -22.15 -8.47
C THR A 109 0.39 -21.53 -9.49
N LYS A 110 -0.12 -20.60 -10.30
CA LYS A 110 0.67 -19.85 -11.28
C LYS A 110 0.13 -18.44 -11.43
N ILE A 111 1.02 -17.48 -11.66
CA ILE A 111 0.65 -16.12 -12.04
C ILE A 111 1.70 -15.57 -13.01
N GLU A 112 1.22 -14.82 -14.00
CA GLU A 112 2.03 -13.94 -14.83
C GLU A 112 1.51 -12.52 -14.65
N VAL A 113 2.42 -11.60 -14.30
CA VAL A 113 2.11 -10.18 -14.13
C VAL A 113 2.77 -9.43 -15.27
N TRP A 114 1.99 -8.60 -15.95
CA TRP A 114 2.41 -7.87 -17.15
C TRP A 114 2.21 -6.38 -16.93
N VAL A 115 3.21 -5.59 -17.32
CA VAL A 115 3.20 -4.13 -17.22
C VAL A 115 3.53 -3.47 -18.54
N THR A 116 3.16 -2.20 -18.69
CA THR A 116 3.64 -1.34 -19.78
C THR A 116 5.17 -1.39 -19.83
N ASN A 117 5.73 -1.56 -21.02
CA ASN A 117 7.17 -1.63 -21.19
C ASN A 117 7.75 -0.24 -21.45
N LYS A 118 8.29 0.39 -20.40
CA LYS A 118 8.94 1.71 -20.49
C LYS A 118 10.42 1.64 -20.86
N THR A 119 11.04 0.48 -20.69
CA THR A 119 12.43 0.25 -21.07
C THR A 119 12.42 -0.45 -22.43
N SER A 120 13.38 -0.17 -23.31
CA SER A 120 13.44 -0.85 -24.62
C SER A 120 13.89 -2.32 -24.51
N ASN A 121 13.52 -3.02 -23.43
CA ASN A 121 13.80 -4.43 -23.20
C ASN A 121 12.62 -5.27 -23.67
N PHE A 122 12.79 -5.94 -24.82
CA PHE A 122 11.76 -6.75 -25.46
C PHE A 122 11.88 -8.25 -25.16
N GLU A 123 12.79 -8.66 -24.29
CA GLU A 123 12.95 -10.08 -23.93
C GLU A 123 11.66 -10.63 -23.32
N ASN A 124 11.14 -11.70 -23.93
CA ASN A 124 9.86 -12.33 -23.54
C ASN A 124 8.65 -11.39 -23.56
N SER A 125 8.73 -10.25 -24.27
CA SER A 125 7.62 -9.32 -24.41
C SER A 125 6.48 -9.90 -25.25
N ARG A 126 5.25 -9.46 -24.97
CA ARG A 126 4.04 -9.93 -25.64
C ARG A 126 3.09 -8.79 -25.92
N ASN A 127 2.38 -8.89 -27.05
CA ASN A 127 1.17 -8.11 -27.25
C ASN A 127 0.09 -8.63 -26.30
N ILE A 128 -0.57 -7.73 -25.58
CA ILE A 128 -1.64 -8.08 -24.64
C ILE A 128 -2.87 -7.19 -24.85
N LEU A 129 -4.04 -7.78 -24.62
CA LEU A 129 -5.32 -7.11 -24.46
C LEU A 129 -5.78 -7.40 -23.03
N ALA A 130 -5.69 -6.39 -22.17
CA ALA A 130 -6.12 -6.46 -20.79
C ALA A 130 -7.57 -6.00 -20.69
N LEU A 131 -8.43 -6.87 -20.16
CA LEU A 131 -9.88 -6.70 -20.14
C LEU A 131 -10.36 -6.51 -18.69
N MET A 132 -11.18 -5.50 -18.43
CA MET A 132 -11.67 -5.20 -17.10
C MET A 132 -12.60 -6.28 -16.55
N ASP A 133 -13.57 -6.72 -17.34
CA ASP A 133 -14.58 -7.68 -16.87
C ASP A 133 -14.16 -9.14 -16.99
N LEU A 134 -12.93 -9.45 -17.41
CA LEU A 134 -12.56 -10.82 -17.74
C LEU A 134 -12.72 -11.73 -16.54
N ALA A 135 -13.48 -12.82 -16.72
CA ALA A 135 -13.70 -13.83 -15.69
C ALA A 135 -14.39 -13.32 -14.39
N GLU A 136 -14.99 -12.13 -14.41
CA GLU A 136 -15.76 -11.59 -13.28
C GLU A 136 -17.18 -12.19 -13.21
N ALA A 137 -17.69 -12.33 -11.99
CA ALA A 137 -19.05 -12.79 -11.72
C ALA A 137 -20.08 -11.69 -12.07
N GLN A 138 -21.35 -12.06 -12.28
CA GLN A 138 -22.39 -11.13 -12.76
C GLN A 138 -22.45 -9.79 -12.01
N ARG A 139 -22.29 -9.79 -10.68
CA ARG A 139 -22.33 -8.57 -9.86
C ARG A 139 -21.15 -7.61 -10.08
N ASN A 140 -20.05 -8.11 -10.63
CA ASN A 140 -18.80 -7.39 -10.85
C ASN A 140 -18.54 -7.12 -12.34
N ILE A 141 -19.49 -7.45 -13.22
CA ILE A 141 -19.43 -7.08 -14.64
C ILE A 141 -19.87 -5.62 -14.77
N TYR A 142 -18.99 -4.77 -15.29
CA TYR A 142 -19.27 -3.37 -15.57
C TYR A 142 -19.98 -3.18 -16.91
N GLY A 143 -19.45 -3.79 -17.97
CA GLY A 143 -19.97 -3.73 -19.34
C GLY A 143 -21.18 -4.65 -19.57
N THR A 144 -22.19 -4.57 -18.71
CA THR A 144 -23.39 -5.45 -18.73
C THR A 144 -24.21 -5.39 -20.02
N ALA A 145 -23.99 -4.37 -20.86
CA ALA A 145 -24.58 -4.27 -22.19
C ALA A 145 -24.02 -5.32 -23.18
N TYR A 146 -22.81 -5.82 -22.94
CA TYR A 146 -22.11 -6.75 -23.83
C TYR A 146 -21.76 -8.07 -23.15
N TRP A 147 -21.43 -8.02 -21.86
CA TRP A 147 -20.96 -9.19 -21.13
C TRP A 147 -22.01 -9.62 -20.11
N SER A 148 -22.16 -10.93 -19.98
CA SER A 148 -23.03 -11.53 -18.96
C SER A 148 -22.38 -12.79 -18.41
N GLN A 149 -22.87 -13.25 -17.27
CA GLN A 149 -22.52 -14.57 -16.77
C GLN A 149 -22.96 -15.64 -17.78
N THR A 150 -22.04 -16.54 -18.13
CA THR A 150 -22.29 -17.58 -19.13
C THR A 150 -23.43 -18.49 -18.67
N PRO A 151 -24.43 -18.79 -19.51
CA PRO A 151 -25.52 -19.69 -19.15
C PRO A 151 -25.02 -21.03 -18.59
N GLY A 152 -25.58 -21.45 -17.45
CA GLY A 152 -25.20 -22.69 -16.76
C GLY A 152 -23.98 -22.58 -15.84
N GLN A 153 -23.26 -21.45 -15.84
CA GLN A 153 -22.24 -21.17 -14.83
C GLN A 153 -22.87 -20.60 -13.56
N THR A 154 -22.35 -21.02 -12.41
CA THR A 154 -22.78 -20.54 -11.09
C THR A 154 -21.58 -20.15 -10.22
N GLY A 155 -21.87 -19.49 -9.10
CA GLY A 155 -20.87 -19.04 -8.13
C GLY A 155 -20.06 -17.82 -8.58
N GLU A 156 -19.07 -17.46 -7.77
CA GLU A 156 -18.32 -16.20 -7.90
C GLU A 156 -16.82 -16.43 -8.07
N HIS A 157 -16.40 -17.68 -8.27
CA HIS A 157 -14.99 -18.04 -8.42
C HIS A 157 -14.52 -17.69 -9.83
N PRO A 158 -13.54 -16.78 -9.96
CA PRO A 158 -13.18 -16.21 -11.25
C PRO A 158 -12.57 -17.30 -12.13
N ARG A 159 -13.07 -17.41 -13.36
CA ARG A 159 -12.59 -18.33 -14.39
C ARG A 159 -13.01 -17.84 -15.76
N ASN A 160 -12.24 -18.13 -16.80
CA ASN A 160 -12.52 -17.71 -18.17
C ASN A 160 -13.95 -18.04 -18.62
N GLU A 161 -14.48 -19.19 -18.19
CA GLU A 161 -15.82 -19.62 -18.57
C GLU A 161 -16.94 -18.91 -17.81
N LEU A 162 -16.65 -18.21 -16.70
CA LEU A 162 -17.67 -17.65 -15.79
C LEU A 162 -18.57 -16.64 -16.52
N ASN A 163 -17.99 -15.82 -17.38
CA ASN A 163 -18.73 -14.87 -18.19
C ASN A 163 -18.42 -15.03 -19.68
N THR A 164 -19.23 -14.38 -20.51
CA THR A 164 -19.15 -14.56 -21.97
C THR A 164 -17.90 -13.94 -22.59
N GLN A 165 -17.24 -13.00 -21.90
CA GLN A 165 -16.20 -12.15 -22.49
C GLN A 165 -15.04 -12.96 -23.06
N TYR A 166 -14.51 -13.95 -22.35
CA TYR A 166 -13.40 -14.77 -22.89
C TYR A 166 -13.81 -15.53 -24.16
N ASN A 167 -15.02 -16.12 -24.17
CA ASN A 167 -15.51 -16.86 -25.32
C ASN A 167 -15.73 -15.95 -26.53
N GLU A 168 -16.32 -14.78 -26.33
CA GLU A 168 -16.56 -13.81 -27.40
C GLU A 168 -15.23 -13.26 -27.97
N MET A 169 -14.24 -12.99 -27.12
CA MET A 169 -12.90 -12.56 -27.55
C MET A 169 -12.15 -13.63 -28.36
N THR A 170 -12.50 -14.90 -28.18
CA THR A 170 -11.88 -16.02 -28.89
C THR A 170 -12.68 -16.53 -30.08
N THR A 171 -13.92 -16.06 -30.25
CA THR A 171 -14.84 -16.45 -31.33
C THR A 171 -15.30 -15.23 -32.14
N THR A 172 -16.33 -14.52 -31.70
CA THR A 172 -16.93 -13.35 -32.37
C THR A 172 -15.90 -12.27 -32.69
N TYR A 173 -15.04 -11.94 -31.72
CA TYR A 173 -14.01 -10.93 -31.83
C TYR A 173 -12.61 -11.53 -31.99
N SER A 174 -12.48 -12.72 -32.61
CA SER A 174 -11.18 -13.40 -32.73
C SER A 174 -10.09 -12.56 -33.44
N GLY A 175 -10.46 -11.50 -34.16
CA GLY A 175 -9.53 -10.51 -34.71
C GLY A 175 -8.66 -9.79 -33.66
N VAL A 176 -9.03 -9.81 -32.38
CA VAL A 176 -8.20 -9.25 -31.28
C VAL A 176 -6.81 -9.86 -31.19
N ARG A 177 -6.60 -11.03 -31.81
CA ARG A 177 -5.30 -11.70 -31.90
C ARG A 177 -4.27 -10.90 -32.69
N ASP A 178 -4.70 -9.98 -33.55
CA ASP A 178 -3.85 -8.95 -34.13
C ASP A 178 -4.12 -7.63 -33.41
N LEU A 179 -3.13 -7.17 -32.63
CA LEU A 179 -3.22 -5.93 -31.85
C LEU A 179 -3.57 -4.70 -32.69
N ARG A 180 -3.20 -4.69 -33.98
CA ARG A 180 -3.48 -3.60 -34.91
C ARG A 180 -4.97 -3.52 -35.28
N GLN A 181 -5.69 -4.64 -35.21
CA GLN A 181 -7.11 -4.71 -35.58
C GLN A 181 -8.06 -4.35 -34.44
N ILE A 182 -7.62 -4.46 -33.18
CA ILE A 182 -8.45 -4.27 -31.98
C ILE A 182 -9.30 -3.00 -32.02
N THR A 183 -8.70 -1.86 -32.37
CA THR A 183 -9.42 -0.57 -32.36
C THR A 183 -10.55 -0.53 -33.40
N ALA A 184 -10.31 -1.02 -34.61
CA ALA A 184 -11.35 -1.08 -35.65
C ALA A 184 -12.42 -2.12 -35.32
N LEU A 185 -12.02 -3.24 -34.72
CA LEU A 185 -12.91 -4.33 -34.33
C LEU A 185 -13.93 -3.90 -33.25
N PHE A 186 -13.50 -3.09 -32.28
CA PHE A 186 -14.37 -2.62 -31.19
C PHE A 186 -15.04 -1.27 -31.45
N ALA A 187 -14.70 -0.57 -32.53
CA ALA A 187 -15.36 0.70 -32.87
C ALA A 187 -16.91 0.63 -32.87
N PRO A 188 -17.56 -0.46 -33.35
CA PRO A 188 -19.02 -0.59 -33.28
C PRO A 188 -19.61 -0.75 -31.86
N LEU A 189 -18.78 -1.03 -30.85
CA LEU A 189 -19.23 -1.24 -29.46
C LEU A 189 -19.18 0.06 -28.63
N LEU A 190 -18.70 1.16 -29.21
CA LEU A 190 -18.68 2.46 -28.56
C LEU A 190 -20.10 3.04 -28.40
N PRO A 191 -20.38 3.78 -27.31
CA PRO A 191 -19.45 4.12 -26.22
C PRO A 191 -19.35 3.04 -25.12
N GLY A 192 -20.13 1.96 -25.17
CA GLY A 192 -20.25 1.03 -24.03
C GLY A 192 -19.12 0.01 -23.86
N PHE A 193 -18.14 -0.04 -24.77
CA PHE A 193 -16.91 -0.81 -24.61
C PHE A 193 -15.73 -0.03 -25.19
N ALA A 194 -15.06 0.75 -24.34
CA ALA A 194 -14.12 1.79 -24.74
C ALA A 194 -12.68 1.51 -24.27
N PRO A 195 -11.66 1.92 -25.06
CA PRO A 195 -10.27 1.87 -24.63
C PRO A 195 -10.02 2.83 -23.46
N GLY A 196 -9.20 2.41 -22.49
CA GLY A 196 -8.93 3.18 -21.27
C GLY A 196 -10.05 3.14 -20.23
N GLN A 197 -11.16 2.45 -20.51
CA GLN A 197 -12.27 2.22 -19.57
C GLN A 197 -12.49 0.72 -19.39
N ASP A 198 -12.84 0.02 -20.46
CA ASP A 198 -13.20 -1.40 -20.43
C ASP A 198 -12.02 -2.32 -20.77
N TYR A 199 -11.07 -1.80 -21.54
CA TYR A 199 -9.88 -2.53 -21.93
C TYR A 199 -8.68 -1.61 -22.18
N GLU A 200 -7.50 -2.21 -22.09
CA GLU A 200 -6.23 -1.62 -22.50
C GLU A 200 -5.54 -2.58 -23.46
N LYS A 201 -4.92 -2.04 -24.52
CA LYS A 201 -4.06 -2.83 -25.42
C LYS A 201 -2.63 -2.36 -25.27
N ILE A 202 -1.69 -3.29 -25.13
CA ILE A 202 -0.27 -2.97 -24.97
C ILE A 202 0.53 -3.78 -25.98
N GLU A 203 1.29 -3.06 -26.79
CA GLU A 203 2.30 -3.65 -27.66
C GLU A 203 3.57 -3.92 -26.86
N ASN A 204 4.15 -5.11 -27.02
CA ASN A 204 5.38 -5.52 -26.33
C ASN A 204 5.37 -5.29 -24.81
N ALA A 205 4.28 -5.63 -24.12
CA ALA A 205 4.20 -5.60 -22.67
C ALA A 205 5.29 -6.47 -22.04
N ARG A 206 5.80 -6.03 -20.89
CA ARG A 206 6.88 -6.69 -20.17
C ARG A 206 6.30 -7.60 -19.09
N LYS A 207 6.73 -8.86 -19.08
CA LYS A 207 6.44 -9.80 -17.99
C LYS A 207 7.33 -9.47 -16.79
N LEU A 208 6.75 -9.27 -15.62
CA LEU A 208 7.50 -9.15 -14.38
C LEU A 208 8.05 -10.51 -13.95
N SER A 209 9.30 -10.51 -13.48
CA SER A 209 9.88 -11.66 -12.82
C SER A 209 9.34 -11.81 -11.39
N SER A 210 9.46 -13.00 -10.81
CA SER A 210 9.09 -13.27 -9.41
C SER A 210 9.89 -12.48 -8.37
N ARG A 211 10.94 -11.75 -8.79
CA ARG A 211 11.73 -10.86 -7.93
C ARG A 211 11.21 -9.43 -7.90
N GLU A 212 10.28 -9.08 -8.77
CA GLU A 212 9.75 -7.71 -8.90
C GLU A 212 8.40 -7.50 -8.19
N PHE A 213 7.77 -8.59 -7.76
CA PHE A 213 6.53 -8.57 -7.01
C PHE A 213 6.46 -9.76 -6.05
N THR A 214 5.59 -9.64 -5.06
CA THR A 214 5.18 -10.74 -4.18
C THR A 214 3.72 -11.08 -4.44
N LEU A 215 3.37 -12.36 -4.30
CA LEU A 215 2.01 -12.87 -4.43
C LEU A 215 1.57 -13.47 -3.09
N HIS A 216 0.42 -13.04 -2.57
CA HIS A 216 -0.23 -13.77 -1.49
C HIS A 216 -1.14 -14.86 -2.08
N THR A 217 -0.67 -16.11 -2.10
CA THR A 217 -1.31 -17.21 -2.84
C THR A 217 -2.71 -17.60 -2.36
N LYS A 218 -3.04 -17.33 -1.09
CA LYS A 218 -4.36 -17.62 -0.51
C LYS A 218 -5.36 -16.45 -0.61
N LEU A 219 -4.90 -15.22 -0.37
CA LEU A 219 -5.72 -14.00 -0.35
C LEU A 219 -5.86 -13.35 -1.73
N GLY A 220 -5.04 -13.72 -2.71
CA GLY A 220 -5.21 -13.30 -4.09
C GLY A 220 -4.94 -11.82 -4.35
N TYR A 221 -3.82 -11.32 -3.81
CA TYR A 221 -3.29 -10.01 -4.18
C TYR A 221 -1.80 -10.07 -4.48
N ILE A 222 -1.34 -9.15 -5.32
CA ILE A 222 0.08 -8.92 -5.59
C ILE A 222 0.55 -7.61 -4.98
N SER A 223 1.82 -7.56 -4.60
CA SER A 223 2.49 -6.35 -4.13
C SER A 223 3.75 -6.12 -4.93
N LEU A 224 3.81 -5.01 -5.66
CA LEU A 224 4.94 -4.64 -6.48
C LEU A 224 6.07 -4.03 -5.64
N ASN A 225 7.32 -4.29 -6.05
CA ASN A 225 8.50 -3.71 -5.41
C ASN A 225 8.69 -2.22 -5.74
N SER A 226 8.08 -1.76 -6.83
CA SER A 226 8.03 -0.36 -7.27
C SER A 226 6.59 0.05 -7.50
N ALA A 227 6.22 1.28 -7.09
CA ALA A 227 4.92 1.84 -7.40
C ALA A 227 4.80 2.10 -8.90
N LEU A 228 3.64 1.81 -9.45
CA LEU A 228 3.34 2.11 -10.85
C LEU A 228 3.11 3.61 -11.02
N ASN A 229 3.63 4.15 -12.10
CA ASN A 229 3.29 5.49 -12.56
C ASN A 229 1.84 5.53 -13.07
N SER A 230 1.26 6.73 -13.15
CA SER A 230 -0.13 6.92 -13.58
C SER A 230 -0.42 6.34 -14.97
N ASP A 231 0.55 6.43 -15.89
CA ASP A 231 0.48 5.94 -17.27
C ASP A 231 0.83 4.44 -17.44
N GLU A 232 1.22 3.74 -16.37
CA GLU A 232 1.52 2.31 -16.44
C GLU A 232 0.28 1.46 -16.24
N ILE A 233 0.11 0.47 -17.11
CA ILE A 233 -0.98 -0.51 -17.04
C ILE A 233 -0.46 -1.76 -16.32
N LEU A 234 -1.33 -2.41 -15.56
CA LEU A 234 -1.07 -3.67 -14.87
C LEU A 234 -2.14 -4.70 -15.26
N ALA A 235 -1.68 -5.85 -15.75
CA ALA A 235 -2.55 -6.95 -16.12
C ALA A 235 -1.99 -8.29 -15.63
N VAL A 236 -2.88 -9.26 -15.42
CA VAL A 236 -2.51 -10.59 -14.93
C VAL A 236 -3.20 -11.72 -15.70
N ALA A 237 -2.54 -12.87 -15.75
CA ALA A 237 -3.17 -14.16 -15.98
C ALA A 237 -2.71 -15.13 -14.89
N TYR A 238 -3.59 -16.01 -14.45
CA TYR A 238 -3.28 -16.90 -13.34
C TYR A 238 -4.09 -18.20 -13.36
N GLU A 239 -3.55 -19.20 -12.67
CA GLU A 239 -4.21 -20.46 -12.35
C GLU A 239 -4.26 -20.59 -10.83
N TYR A 240 -5.37 -21.11 -10.32
CA TYR A 240 -5.51 -21.44 -8.91
C TYR A 240 -6.34 -22.69 -8.73
N THR A 241 -6.21 -23.27 -7.55
CA THR A 241 -6.99 -24.41 -7.09
C THR A 241 -7.92 -23.95 -5.97
N LEU A 242 -9.13 -24.49 -5.96
CA LEU A 242 -10.09 -24.34 -4.87
C LEU A 242 -10.83 -25.66 -4.71
N ASN A 243 -10.72 -26.25 -3.51
CA ASN A 243 -11.35 -27.53 -3.17
C ASN A 243 -11.05 -28.65 -4.19
N GLY A 244 -9.81 -28.72 -4.67
CA GLY A 244 -9.34 -29.73 -5.62
C GLY A 244 -9.67 -29.46 -7.10
N LYS A 245 -10.41 -28.37 -7.42
CA LYS A 245 -10.68 -27.96 -8.80
C LYS A 245 -9.76 -26.83 -9.23
N THR A 246 -9.19 -26.94 -10.44
CA THR A 246 -8.38 -25.91 -11.06
C THR A 246 -9.25 -24.91 -11.83
N TYR A 247 -8.89 -23.65 -11.73
CA TYR A 247 -9.52 -22.52 -12.39
C TYR A 247 -8.44 -21.67 -13.06
N LYS A 248 -8.77 -21.03 -14.18
CA LYS A 248 -7.86 -20.20 -14.95
C LYS A 248 -8.53 -18.88 -15.35
N VAL A 249 -7.77 -17.80 -15.24
CA VAL A 249 -8.17 -16.45 -15.66
C VAL A 249 -7.12 -15.88 -16.59
N GLY A 250 -7.56 -15.43 -17.77
CA GLY A 250 -6.68 -15.01 -18.86
C GLY A 250 -5.95 -16.17 -19.53
N GLU A 251 -4.90 -15.81 -20.24
CA GLU A 251 -4.02 -16.71 -20.98
C GLU A 251 -2.59 -16.56 -20.49
N LEU A 252 -2.00 -17.66 -20.07
CA LEU A 252 -0.58 -17.70 -19.77
C LEU A 252 0.24 -17.69 -21.06
N SER A 253 1.46 -17.17 -21.02
CA SER A 253 2.37 -17.18 -22.17
C SER A 253 2.67 -18.60 -22.71
N SER A 254 2.47 -19.64 -21.89
CA SER A 254 2.63 -21.06 -22.23
C SER A 254 1.38 -21.73 -22.80
N ASP A 255 0.25 -21.03 -22.92
CA ASP A 255 -1.05 -21.60 -23.35
C ASP A 255 -1.18 -21.81 -24.87
N GLY A 256 -0.08 -21.74 -25.63
CA GLY A 256 -0.04 -22.05 -27.06
C GLY A 256 -0.43 -20.88 -28.00
N VAL A 257 -0.73 -19.70 -27.47
CA VAL A 257 -0.85 -18.47 -28.28
C VAL A 257 0.56 -17.96 -28.59
N ALA A 258 1.07 -18.26 -29.78
CA ALA A 258 2.41 -17.84 -30.20
C ALA A 258 2.49 -16.34 -30.54
N ALA A 259 3.59 -15.69 -30.15
CA ALA A 259 3.89 -14.32 -30.56
C ALA A 259 3.96 -14.21 -32.11
N PRO A 260 3.52 -13.10 -32.72
CA PRO A 260 3.10 -11.84 -32.09
C PRO A 260 1.61 -11.77 -31.71
N ARG A 261 0.88 -12.90 -31.67
CA ARG A 261 -0.55 -12.90 -31.34
C ARG A 261 -0.80 -12.38 -29.93
N THR A 262 -1.82 -11.53 -29.82
CA THR A 262 -2.25 -10.89 -28.57
C THR A 262 -2.75 -11.92 -27.56
N LEU A 263 -2.25 -11.85 -26.32
CA LEU A 263 -2.78 -12.58 -25.16
C LEU A 263 -3.97 -11.83 -24.55
N LEU A 264 -4.95 -12.58 -24.04
CA LEU A 264 -6.07 -12.03 -23.29
C LEU A 264 -5.80 -12.12 -21.79
N LEU A 265 -5.78 -10.97 -21.10
CA LEU A 265 -5.43 -10.87 -19.68
C LEU A 265 -6.51 -10.11 -18.88
N LYS A 266 -6.51 -10.28 -17.56
CA LYS A 266 -7.33 -9.49 -16.64
C LYS A 266 -6.64 -8.15 -16.37
N LEU A 267 -7.36 -7.05 -16.57
CA LEU A 267 -6.90 -5.70 -16.20
C LEU A 267 -7.04 -5.49 -14.69
N LEU A 268 -5.96 -5.04 -14.03
CA LEU A 268 -5.95 -4.64 -12.62
C LEU A 268 -5.85 -3.11 -12.46
N LYS A 269 -5.05 -2.46 -13.30
CA LYS A 269 -4.92 -0.99 -13.37
C LYS A 269 -4.77 -0.56 -14.82
N GLY A 270 -5.61 0.37 -15.28
CA GLY A 270 -5.47 1.05 -16.57
C GLY A 270 -4.73 2.38 -16.46
N THR A 271 -4.67 3.11 -17.58
CA THR A 271 -4.17 4.51 -17.62
C THR A 271 -5.15 5.48 -16.98
N ASN A 272 -6.45 5.19 -17.03
CA ASN A 272 -7.48 5.90 -16.28
C ASN A 272 -7.82 5.12 -14.99
N LEU A 273 -7.23 5.53 -13.87
CA LEU A 273 -7.52 4.96 -12.56
C LEU A 273 -8.37 5.96 -11.78
N THR A 274 -9.68 5.74 -11.74
CA THR A 274 -10.66 6.64 -11.15
C THR A 274 -11.70 5.86 -10.33
N PRO A 275 -12.24 6.40 -9.22
CA PRO A 275 -13.25 5.73 -8.41
C PRO A 275 -14.51 5.27 -9.15
N ASN A 276 -14.80 5.88 -10.30
CA ASN A 276 -15.95 5.48 -11.13
C ASN A 276 -15.73 4.17 -11.91
N LEU A 277 -14.53 3.60 -11.89
CA LEU A 277 -14.21 2.35 -12.56
C LEU A 277 -13.90 1.23 -11.56
N PRO A 278 -14.37 -0.01 -11.79
CA PRO A 278 -14.12 -1.15 -10.91
C PRO A 278 -12.63 -1.43 -10.62
N THR A 279 -11.72 -1.10 -11.55
CA THR A 279 -10.27 -1.27 -11.32
C THR A 279 -9.75 -0.46 -10.14
N TRP A 280 -10.44 0.62 -9.74
CA TRP A 280 -10.12 1.40 -8.54
C TRP A 280 -10.21 0.57 -7.26
N ASP A 281 -11.19 -0.32 -7.19
CA ASP A 281 -11.46 -1.19 -6.04
C ASP A 281 -10.48 -2.35 -5.93
N LEU A 282 -9.78 -2.68 -7.03
CA LEU A 282 -8.73 -3.69 -7.01
C LEU A 282 -7.46 -3.17 -6.35
N MET A 283 -7.24 -1.85 -6.34
CA MET A 283 -6.13 -1.23 -5.60
C MET A 283 -6.42 -1.28 -4.10
N MET A 284 -5.55 -1.96 -3.36
CA MET A 284 -5.62 -2.05 -1.91
C MET A 284 -5.21 -0.73 -1.25
N LYS A 285 -6.01 -0.28 -0.29
CA LYS A 285 -5.82 1.01 0.43
C LYS A 285 -5.69 0.79 1.94
N ASN A 286 -5.34 -0.43 2.33
CA ASN A 286 -5.24 -0.93 3.69
C ASN A 286 -3.81 -1.39 4.04
N ILE A 287 -2.82 -0.95 3.25
CA ILE A 287 -1.40 -1.28 3.42
C ILE A 287 -0.60 0.01 3.57
N TYR A 288 0.22 0.08 4.60
CA TYR A 288 0.96 1.27 5.02
C TYR A 288 2.43 0.95 5.16
N SER A 289 3.29 1.76 4.54
CA SER A 289 4.74 1.65 4.67
C SER A 289 5.19 2.47 5.87
N ILE A 290 5.79 1.81 6.87
CA ILE A 290 6.35 2.48 8.04
C ILE A 290 7.79 2.99 7.83
N GLY A 291 8.29 2.89 6.59
CA GLY A 291 9.64 3.35 6.24
C GLY A 291 10.76 2.46 6.80
N ALA A 292 10.41 1.26 7.29
CA ALA A 292 11.34 0.34 7.93
C ALA A 292 11.73 -0.82 7.01
N PHE A 293 12.86 -1.46 7.33
CA PHE A 293 13.30 -2.71 6.72
C PHE A 293 13.70 -3.69 7.81
N GLN A 294 13.45 -4.98 7.59
CA GLN A 294 13.79 -6.06 8.54
C GLN A 294 13.29 -5.77 9.96
N VAL A 295 12.01 -5.41 10.07
CA VAL A 295 11.36 -5.09 11.35
C VAL A 295 11.43 -6.30 12.28
N ASN A 296 12.01 -6.10 13.45
CA ASN A 296 12.02 -7.11 14.51
C ASN A 296 10.63 -7.13 15.19
N PRO A 297 9.99 -8.30 15.36
CA PRO A 297 8.77 -8.42 16.16
C PRO A 297 8.96 -7.98 17.62
N ASP A 298 10.16 -8.15 18.19
CA ASP A 298 10.46 -7.78 19.56
C ASP A 298 10.35 -6.27 19.75
N GLU A 299 9.53 -5.86 20.72
CA GLU A 299 9.22 -4.45 21.01
C GLU A 299 8.69 -3.67 19.81
N PHE A 300 8.08 -4.35 18.83
CA PHE A 300 7.27 -3.67 17.82
C PHE A 300 6.00 -3.13 18.48
N ILE A 301 5.78 -1.83 18.31
CA ILE A 301 4.59 -1.14 18.79
C ILE A 301 3.88 -0.56 17.58
N LEU A 302 2.58 -0.80 17.50
CA LEU A 302 1.68 -0.13 16.58
C LEU A 302 0.39 0.19 17.30
N ASP A 303 0.03 1.47 17.26
CA ASP A 303 -1.26 1.99 17.66
C ASP A 303 -1.94 2.68 16.47
N VAL A 304 -3.25 2.73 16.56
CA VAL A 304 -4.07 3.60 15.72
C VAL A 304 -4.65 4.68 16.63
N LEU A 305 -4.40 5.93 16.26
CA LEU A 305 -4.82 7.12 16.97
C LEU A 305 -5.89 7.85 16.15
N TYR A 306 -6.73 8.59 16.86
CA TYR A 306 -7.74 9.49 16.31
C TYR A 306 -7.54 10.88 16.89
N SER A 307 -7.44 11.89 16.03
CA SER A 307 -7.37 13.30 16.41
C SER A 307 -8.75 13.80 16.81
N ASP A 308 -8.97 14.05 18.11
CA ASP A 308 -10.23 14.56 18.62
C ASP A 308 -10.24 16.09 18.69
N ASP A 309 -11.01 16.72 17.79
CA ASP A 309 -11.15 18.18 17.73
C ASP A 309 -11.74 18.78 19.01
N LYS A 310 -12.53 18.01 19.78
CA LYS A 310 -13.18 18.53 21.01
C LYS A 310 -12.16 18.79 22.10
N THR A 311 -11.17 17.91 22.23
CA THR A 311 -10.12 17.99 23.26
C THR A 311 -8.80 18.55 22.72
N GLY A 312 -8.59 18.54 21.40
CA GLY A 312 -7.32 18.87 20.76
C GLY A 312 -6.23 17.83 21.00
N THR A 313 -6.60 16.60 21.37
CA THR A 313 -5.67 15.52 21.69
C THR A 313 -5.84 14.33 20.75
N THR A 314 -4.78 13.51 20.63
CA THR A 314 -4.85 12.22 19.96
C THR A 314 -5.21 11.14 20.97
N ILE A 315 -6.24 10.36 20.66
CA ILE A 315 -6.75 9.28 21.51
C ILE A 315 -6.73 7.95 20.73
N ASN A 316 -6.49 6.84 21.41
CA ASN A 316 -6.46 5.51 20.80
C ASN A 316 -7.82 4.78 20.86
N TYR A 317 -8.92 5.49 21.09
CA TYR A 317 -10.28 4.96 21.15
C TYR A 317 -11.27 5.99 20.57
N LEU A 318 -12.50 5.57 20.25
CA LEU A 318 -13.58 6.50 19.92
C LEU A 318 -14.49 6.74 21.14
N PRO A 319 -14.92 7.98 21.42
CA PRO A 319 -15.69 8.31 22.62
C PRO A 319 -17.20 8.00 22.50
N GLU A 320 -17.68 7.65 21.30
CA GLU A 320 -19.10 7.46 20.98
C GLU A 320 -19.33 6.12 20.25
N GLY A 321 -20.59 5.67 20.18
CA GLY A 321 -21.00 4.42 19.50
C GLY A 321 -20.82 3.15 20.32
N ASP A 322 -21.06 1.99 19.68
CA ASP A 322 -20.90 0.67 20.29
C ASP A 322 -19.43 0.31 20.56
N VAL A 323 -18.52 1.00 19.87
CA VAL A 323 -17.07 0.86 20.00
C VAL A 323 -16.46 1.66 21.16
N LYS A 324 -17.27 2.42 21.90
CA LYS A 324 -16.78 3.27 22.99
C LYS A 324 -15.95 2.47 24.01
N ASN A 325 -14.88 3.09 24.51
CA ASN A 325 -13.94 2.50 25.48
C ASN A 325 -13.16 1.26 24.98
N GLN A 326 -13.15 0.99 23.67
CA GLN A 326 -12.29 -0.03 23.06
C GLN A 326 -11.15 0.65 22.31
N ILE A 327 -9.95 0.10 22.40
CA ILE A 327 -8.81 0.60 21.64
C ILE A 327 -9.01 0.36 20.13
N LEU A 328 -8.52 1.28 19.31
CA LEU A 328 -8.74 1.29 17.87
C LEU A 328 -8.11 0.08 17.18
N ILE A 329 -6.94 -0.39 17.62
CA ILE A 329 -6.32 -1.61 17.05
C ILE A 329 -7.25 -2.82 17.21
N ARG A 330 -7.93 -2.97 18.36
CA ARG A 330 -8.91 -4.03 18.59
C ARG A 330 -10.15 -3.87 17.70
N ILE A 331 -10.67 -2.64 17.60
CA ILE A 331 -11.83 -2.34 16.74
C ILE A 331 -11.52 -2.70 15.29
N LEU A 332 -10.31 -2.36 14.83
CA LEU A 332 -9.80 -2.50 13.46
C LEU A 332 -9.23 -3.89 13.13
N ASN A 333 -9.51 -4.89 13.96
CA ASN A 333 -9.10 -6.29 13.77
C ASN A 333 -7.57 -6.51 13.80
N LEU A 334 -6.83 -5.66 14.51
CA LEU A 334 -5.37 -5.75 14.66
C LEU A 334 -4.91 -6.30 16.01
N ASP A 335 -5.82 -6.52 16.96
CA ASP A 335 -5.57 -7.08 18.30
C ASP A 335 -6.66 -8.12 18.60
N ASN A 336 -6.34 -9.38 18.31
CA ASN A 336 -7.21 -10.55 18.51
C ASN A 336 -6.53 -11.65 19.30
N LEU A 337 -5.20 -11.60 19.42
CA LEU A 337 -4.38 -12.65 20.01
C LEU A 337 -3.65 -12.12 21.25
N ASN A 338 -3.27 -13.04 22.12
CA ASN A 338 -2.32 -12.74 23.20
C ASN A 338 -0.89 -13.17 22.81
N ASP A 339 0.08 -12.90 23.68
CA ASP A 339 1.47 -13.36 23.54
C ASP A 339 1.63 -14.89 23.32
N GLN A 340 0.63 -15.72 23.67
CA GLN A 340 0.62 -17.17 23.44
C GLN A 340 -0.08 -17.59 22.13
N LEU A 341 -0.56 -16.63 21.32
CA LEU A 341 -1.36 -16.83 20.11
C LEU A 341 -2.76 -17.44 20.34
N ASP A 342 -3.26 -17.38 21.58
CA ASP A 342 -4.65 -17.71 21.87
C ASP A 342 -5.58 -16.57 21.40
N PRO A 343 -6.84 -16.84 21.00
CA PRO A 343 -7.78 -15.85 20.48
C PRO A 343 -8.38 -14.97 21.60
N VAL A 344 -7.51 -14.23 22.28
CA VAL A 344 -7.82 -13.32 23.37
C VAL A 344 -7.02 -12.03 23.15
N PRO A 345 -7.68 -10.90 22.84
CA PRO A 345 -7.01 -9.61 22.70
C PRO A 345 -6.25 -9.22 23.97
N ASP A 346 -5.02 -8.73 23.83
CA ASP A 346 -4.16 -8.32 24.95
C ASP A 346 -3.81 -6.83 24.94
N GLY A 347 -4.32 -6.08 23.96
CA GLY A 347 -4.07 -4.66 23.82
C GLY A 347 -2.83 -4.33 23.00
N ARG A 348 -2.22 -5.32 22.32
CA ARG A 348 -1.06 -5.14 21.46
C ARG A 348 -1.41 -5.55 20.03
N PHE A 349 -0.65 -4.98 19.09
CA PHE A 349 -0.77 -5.35 17.68
C PHE A 349 -0.36 -6.81 17.45
N ASP A 350 -1.21 -7.59 16.81
CA ASP A 350 -0.95 -8.96 16.37
C ASP A 350 0.14 -8.96 15.28
N PHE A 351 1.41 -9.20 15.63
CA PHE A 351 2.50 -9.28 14.65
C PHE A 351 2.52 -10.63 13.91
N ILE A 352 1.77 -10.72 12.82
CA ILE A 352 1.62 -11.95 12.02
C ILE A 352 2.24 -11.72 10.64
N SER A 353 3.45 -12.26 10.46
CA SER A 353 4.23 -12.11 9.23
C SER A 353 3.45 -12.61 8.00
N GLY A 354 3.33 -11.74 7.00
CA GLY A 354 2.60 -11.98 5.77
C GLY A 354 1.09 -11.77 5.85
N ILE A 355 0.52 -11.52 7.04
CA ILE A 355 -0.91 -11.27 7.23
C ILE A 355 -1.15 -9.82 7.69
N THR A 356 -0.60 -9.44 8.85
CA THR A 356 -0.76 -8.09 9.41
C THR A 356 0.47 -7.22 9.20
N ILE A 357 1.63 -7.82 8.91
CA ILE A 357 2.86 -7.10 8.59
C ILE A 357 3.75 -7.88 7.63
N ASN A 358 4.41 -7.20 6.70
CA ASN A 358 5.57 -7.71 6.00
C ASN A 358 6.83 -7.11 6.64
N PRO A 359 7.55 -7.86 7.50
CA PRO A 359 8.67 -7.32 8.25
C PRO A 359 9.86 -6.97 7.36
N GLY A 360 10.03 -7.67 6.23
CA GLY A 360 11.18 -7.47 5.35
C GLY A 360 11.26 -6.06 4.75
N ASN A 361 10.11 -5.41 4.55
CA ASN A 361 10.00 -4.07 3.95
C ASN A 361 9.08 -3.13 4.73
N GLY A 362 8.81 -3.43 6.01
CA GLY A 362 8.11 -2.53 6.92
C GLY A 362 6.71 -2.14 6.42
N ARG A 363 5.93 -3.09 5.92
CA ARG A 363 4.56 -2.82 5.49
C ARG A 363 3.55 -3.40 6.46
N VAL A 364 2.81 -2.54 7.14
CA VAL A 364 1.64 -2.92 7.93
C VAL A 364 0.47 -3.15 7.00
N ILE A 365 -0.30 -4.21 7.25
CA ILE A 365 -1.42 -4.66 6.44
C ILE A 365 -2.61 -4.81 7.39
N PHE A 366 -3.67 -4.04 7.16
CA PHE A 366 -4.90 -4.23 7.91
C PHE A 366 -5.63 -5.48 7.38
N PRO A 367 -6.05 -6.41 8.23
CA PRO A 367 -6.72 -7.66 7.83
C PRO A 367 -8.19 -7.43 7.43
N VAL A 368 -8.51 -6.20 7.03
CA VAL A 368 -9.79 -5.75 6.47
C VAL A 368 -9.50 -4.73 5.36
N ARG A 369 -10.35 -4.67 4.33
CA ARG A 369 -10.13 -3.84 3.14
C ARG A 369 -10.29 -2.35 3.36
N GLU A 370 -11.29 -1.99 4.15
CA GLU A 370 -11.68 -0.58 4.36
C GLU A 370 -11.75 -0.30 5.87
N PRO A 371 -10.62 -0.42 6.59
CA PRO A 371 -10.58 -0.29 8.05
C PRO A 371 -11.23 1.00 8.55
N PHE A 372 -10.99 2.13 7.88
CA PHE A 372 -11.51 3.46 8.26
C PHE A 372 -12.82 3.83 7.56
N GLY A 373 -13.33 2.93 6.72
CA GLY A 373 -14.53 3.09 5.89
C GLY A 373 -15.67 2.21 6.39
N SER A 374 -16.19 1.38 5.48
CA SER A 374 -17.30 0.46 5.74
C SER A 374 -17.06 -0.49 6.91
N TYR A 375 -15.82 -0.88 7.22
CA TYR A 375 -15.55 -1.75 8.36
C TYR A 375 -15.81 -1.04 9.70
N LEU A 376 -15.27 0.17 9.87
CA LEU A 376 -15.49 0.97 11.08
C LEU A 376 -16.97 1.38 11.22
N GLU A 377 -17.63 1.72 10.12
CA GLU A 377 -19.07 2.00 10.10
C GLU A 377 -19.88 0.85 10.73
N ASN A 378 -19.62 -0.38 10.28
CA ASN A 378 -20.27 -1.57 10.80
C ASN A 378 -19.94 -1.83 12.29
N LYS A 379 -18.74 -1.45 12.76
CA LYS A 379 -18.37 -1.57 14.17
C LYS A 379 -19.06 -0.55 15.05
N ILE A 380 -19.17 0.70 14.60
CA ILE A 380 -19.87 1.77 15.33
C ILE A 380 -21.35 1.45 15.48
N ASN A 381 -21.95 0.83 14.45
CA ASN A 381 -23.33 0.31 14.45
C ASN A 381 -24.39 1.37 14.78
N ASP A 382 -24.11 2.63 14.43
CA ASP A 382 -25.02 3.76 14.49
C ASP A 382 -24.66 4.72 13.34
N PRO A 383 -25.54 4.93 12.34
CA PRO A 383 -25.22 5.76 11.18
C PRO A 383 -24.88 7.22 11.50
N VAL A 384 -25.56 7.81 12.50
CA VAL A 384 -25.37 9.22 12.88
C VAL A 384 -24.04 9.42 13.58
N ILE A 385 -23.62 8.43 14.37
CA ILE A 385 -22.30 8.43 15.01
C ILE A 385 -21.23 8.10 13.97
N ALA A 386 -21.45 7.10 13.13
CA ALA A 386 -20.50 6.67 12.11
C ALA A 386 -20.14 7.80 11.13
N GLU A 387 -21.12 8.61 10.71
CA GLU A 387 -20.88 9.77 9.85
C GLU A 387 -19.85 10.75 10.43
N LYS A 388 -19.65 10.80 11.75
CA LYS A 388 -18.63 11.69 12.35
C LYS A 388 -17.20 11.17 12.19
N TYR A 389 -17.02 9.84 12.13
CA TYR A 389 -15.71 9.20 12.24
C TYR A 389 -15.26 8.53 10.95
N VAL A 390 -16.18 7.95 10.19
CA VAL A 390 -15.85 7.16 8.99
C VAL A 390 -15.28 8.06 7.90
N PHE A 391 -14.18 7.61 7.31
CA PHE A 391 -13.44 8.27 6.23
C PHE A 391 -13.63 7.51 4.91
N ASN A 392 -14.82 7.59 4.34
CA ASN A 392 -15.18 6.89 3.11
C ASN A 392 -14.41 7.42 1.89
N GLU A 393 -14.06 8.72 1.91
CA GLU A 393 -13.35 9.40 0.84
C GLU A 393 -11.93 8.85 0.66
N LEU A 394 -11.38 8.21 1.68
CA LEU A 394 -10.15 7.43 1.55
C LEU A 394 -10.26 6.30 0.50
N TYR A 395 -11.47 5.76 0.30
CA TYR A 395 -11.72 4.60 -0.55
C TYR A 395 -12.47 4.95 -1.84
N ASP A 396 -13.41 5.90 -1.81
CA ASP A 396 -14.25 6.28 -2.96
C ASP A 396 -13.76 7.53 -3.71
N SER A 397 -12.68 8.16 -3.25
CA SER A 397 -12.15 9.39 -3.83
C SER A 397 -10.65 9.28 -4.09
N THR A 398 -10.11 10.15 -4.95
CA THR A 398 -8.67 10.18 -5.18
C THR A 398 -7.92 10.61 -3.92
N LYS A 399 -6.69 10.12 -3.73
CA LYS A 399 -5.84 10.48 -2.57
C LYS A 399 -5.77 12.00 -2.35
N THR A 400 -5.58 12.78 -3.42
CA THR A 400 -5.53 14.24 -3.35
C THR A 400 -6.81 14.86 -2.80
N VAL A 401 -7.98 14.35 -3.20
CA VAL A 401 -9.27 14.80 -2.70
C VAL A 401 -9.44 14.40 -1.24
N ALA A 402 -9.18 13.13 -0.90
CA ALA A 402 -9.29 12.62 0.47
C ALA A 402 -8.42 13.41 1.46
N SER A 403 -7.17 13.72 1.09
CA SER A 403 -6.25 14.50 1.93
C SER A 403 -6.74 15.91 2.24
N GLN A 404 -7.60 16.50 1.41
CA GLN A 404 -8.16 17.84 1.61
C GLN A 404 -9.36 17.86 2.57
N ILE A 405 -9.93 16.71 2.89
CA ILE A 405 -11.10 16.55 3.76
C ILE A 405 -10.61 16.41 5.21
N ALA A 406 -10.13 17.52 5.77
CA ALA A 406 -9.52 17.58 7.10
C ALA A 406 -10.48 17.11 8.21
N GLU A 407 -11.78 17.29 8.03
CA GLU A 407 -12.82 16.87 8.97
C GLU A 407 -12.90 15.35 9.12
N LYS A 408 -12.47 14.58 8.12
CA LYS A 408 -12.44 13.10 8.12
C LYS A 408 -11.04 12.53 8.26
N ASN A 409 -10.04 13.22 7.73
CA ASN A 409 -8.65 12.78 7.78
C ASN A 409 -8.05 12.96 9.18
N LYS A 410 -8.45 12.10 10.12
CA LYS A 410 -8.14 12.21 11.56
C LYS A 410 -7.47 10.99 12.15
N PHE A 411 -7.38 9.89 11.40
CA PHE A 411 -6.69 8.69 11.86
C PHE A 411 -5.20 8.75 11.54
N ILE A 412 -4.41 8.27 12.49
CA ILE A 412 -2.96 8.23 12.44
C ILE A 412 -2.52 6.84 12.89
N ILE A 413 -1.58 6.23 12.16
CA ILE A 413 -0.90 5.00 12.55
C ILE A 413 0.44 5.42 13.14
N ALA A 414 0.69 5.09 14.40
CA ALA A 414 1.89 5.51 15.10
C ALA A 414 2.47 4.35 15.91
N GLY A 415 3.77 4.41 16.19
CA GLY A 415 4.41 3.42 17.03
C GLY A 415 5.92 3.47 16.95
N SER A 416 6.55 2.36 17.31
CA SER A 416 8.00 2.23 17.30
C SER A 416 8.43 0.82 16.90
N TYR A 417 9.65 0.71 16.40
CA TYR A 417 10.24 -0.58 16.03
C TYR A 417 11.75 -0.60 16.27
N LYS A 418 12.29 -1.82 16.30
CA LYS A 418 13.72 -2.09 16.22
C LYS A 418 14.03 -2.74 14.87
N SER A 419 15.12 -2.32 14.24
CA SER A 419 15.66 -3.03 13.07
C SER A 419 16.38 -4.29 13.53
N SER A 420 16.16 -5.41 12.83
CA SER A 420 16.94 -6.62 13.04
C SER A 420 18.41 -6.33 12.67
N SER A 421 19.35 -6.76 13.51
CA SER A 421 20.80 -6.63 13.26
C SER A 421 21.31 -7.59 12.19
#